data_AF-A0A357LKR4-F1
#
_entry.id   AF-A0A357LKR4-F1
#
_cell.length_a   1.000
_cell.length_b   1.000
_cell.length_c   1.000
_cell.angle_alpha   90.00
_cell.angle_beta   90.00
_cell.angle_gamma   90.00
#
_symmetry.space_group_name_H-M   'P 1'
#
loop_
_entity.id
_entity.type
_entity.pdbx_description
1 polymer ?
#
loop_
_entity_poly.entity_id
_entity_poly.type
_entity_poly.pdbx_seq_one_letter_code
_entity_poly.pdbx_strand_id
1 'polypeptide(L)'
;MAGFVTSLKLENLSADLATFVDGRALDNNAHAIMRYEGGVGEPLWSRKVTLRNSTGVRLRVVGETGFDQQFQEPPNELIYVPISGRGQLIKRGVADVLEDARLQSWKLSGDLKGYLEAFTNLYGSCGGHPGKTGRSWPGGGKTYPSLTMA
;
A
#
# COMPACT_ATOMS: atom_id res chain seq x y z
N MET A 1 -3.95 4.76 1.00
CA MET A 1 -2.82 3.81 0.95
C MET A 1 -1.48 4.53 0.94
N ALA A 2 -1.17 5.38 -0.06
CA ALA A 2 0.10 6.13 -0.10
C ALA A 2 0.39 6.94 1.18
N GLY A 3 -0.58 7.74 1.67
CA GLY A 3 -0.42 8.48 2.92
C GLY A 3 -0.30 7.60 4.18
N PHE A 4 -0.79 6.36 4.16
CA PHE A 4 -0.57 5.42 5.27
C PHE A 4 0.87 4.91 5.28
N VAL A 5 1.42 4.57 4.11
CA VAL A 5 2.78 4.04 3.99
C VAL A 5 3.84 5.11 4.22
N THR A 6 3.64 6.29 3.62
CA THR A 6 4.61 7.39 3.67
C THR A 6 4.43 8.29 4.89
N SER A 7 3.27 8.24 5.55
CA SER A 7 2.84 9.22 6.56
C SER A 7 2.79 10.67 6.06
N LEU A 8 2.88 10.89 4.73
CA LEU A 8 2.78 12.23 4.14
C LEU A 8 1.34 12.71 4.09
N LYS A 9 1.16 14.00 4.37
CA LYS A 9 -0.11 14.69 4.28
C LYS A 9 -0.26 15.37 2.93
N LEU A 10 -1.43 15.18 2.31
CA LEU A 10 -1.74 15.76 1.01
C LEU A 10 -2.08 17.25 1.16
N GLU A 11 -1.45 18.12 0.37
CA GLU A 11 -1.73 19.56 0.34
C GLU A 11 -2.76 19.92 -0.73
N ASN A 12 -2.54 19.45 -1.95
CA ASN A 12 -3.43 19.74 -3.09
C ASN A 12 -3.37 18.62 -4.13
N LEU A 13 -4.35 18.62 -5.04
CA LEU A 13 -4.36 17.71 -6.18
C LEU A 13 -4.99 18.39 -7.39
N SER A 14 -4.62 17.91 -8.58
CA SER A 14 -5.28 18.22 -9.85
C SER A 14 -5.70 16.91 -10.50
N ALA A 15 -6.93 16.82 -11.01
CA ALA A 15 -7.46 15.59 -11.58
C ALA A 15 -8.17 15.81 -12.92
N ASP A 16 -8.02 14.84 -13.81
CA ASP A 16 -8.75 14.66 -15.05
C ASP A 16 -9.63 13.41 -14.92
N LEU A 17 -10.95 13.59 -15.10
CA LEU A 17 -11.95 12.56 -14.90
C LEU A 17 -12.68 12.30 -16.22
N ALA A 18 -12.89 11.02 -16.54
CA ALA A 18 -13.57 10.62 -17.76
C ALA A 18 -14.61 9.53 -17.51
N THR A 19 -15.68 9.60 -18.31
CA THR A 19 -16.73 8.59 -18.40
C THR A 19 -16.76 8.04 -19.81
N PHE A 20 -16.27 6.81 -19.99
CA PHE A 20 -16.23 6.16 -21.31
C PHE A 20 -17.48 5.36 -21.69
N VAL A 21 -18.49 5.29 -20.82
CA VAL A 21 -19.72 4.52 -21.06
C VAL A 21 -20.90 5.47 -21.16
N ASP A 22 -21.57 5.50 -22.29
CA ASP A 22 -22.72 6.37 -22.54
C ASP A 22 -23.85 6.12 -21.53
N GLY A 23 -24.52 7.19 -21.12
CA GLY A 23 -25.62 7.15 -20.14
C GLY A 23 -25.20 6.92 -18.69
N ARG A 24 -23.89 6.84 -18.39
CA ARG A 24 -23.38 6.69 -17.02
C ARG A 24 -23.16 8.05 -16.37
N ALA A 25 -23.73 8.25 -15.17
CA ALA A 25 -23.57 9.49 -14.42
C ALA A 25 -22.22 9.60 -13.67
N LEU A 26 -21.61 8.47 -13.31
CA LEU A 26 -20.36 8.42 -12.55
C LEU A 26 -19.16 8.13 -13.45
N ASP A 27 -18.04 8.80 -13.17
CA ASP A 27 -16.75 8.56 -13.81
C ASP A 27 -16.31 7.09 -13.69
N ASN A 28 -15.53 6.66 -14.66
CA ASN A 28 -14.97 5.31 -14.70
C ASN A 28 -13.47 5.30 -14.99
N ASN A 29 -12.86 6.48 -15.05
CA ASN A 29 -11.43 6.73 -15.17
C ASN A 29 -11.07 8.06 -14.52
N ALA A 30 -9.97 8.07 -13.77
CA ALA A 30 -9.43 9.24 -13.10
C ALA A 30 -7.90 9.23 -13.16
N HIS A 31 -7.32 10.31 -13.68
CA HIS A 31 -5.89 10.61 -13.60
C HIS A 31 -5.73 11.80 -12.66
N ALA A 32 -4.95 11.66 -11.60
CA ALA A 32 -4.70 12.74 -10.67
C ALA A 32 -3.20 12.92 -10.43
N ILE A 33 -2.76 14.17 -10.29
CA ILE A 33 -1.46 14.53 -9.74
C ILE A 33 -1.70 15.09 -8.34
N MET A 34 -1.08 14.45 -7.35
CA MET A 34 -1.18 14.79 -5.93
C MET A 34 0.09 15.50 -5.49
N ARG A 35 -0.01 16.57 -4.71
CA ARG A 35 1.13 17.22 -4.05
C ARG A 35 1.01 17.05 -2.54
N TYR A 36 2.04 16.46 -1.95
CA TYR A 36 2.17 16.27 -0.52
C TYR A 36 2.99 17.39 0.12
N GLU A 37 2.85 17.54 1.44
CA GLU A 37 3.73 18.38 2.25
C GLU A 37 5.19 17.99 1.99
N GLY A 38 6.07 18.98 1.78
CA GLY A 38 7.45 18.76 1.31
C GLY A 38 7.62 18.82 -0.22
N GLY A 39 6.55 19.09 -0.97
CA GLY A 39 6.63 19.33 -2.42
C GLY A 39 6.69 18.07 -3.28
N VAL A 40 6.52 16.88 -2.68
CA VAL A 40 6.51 15.59 -3.37
C VAL A 40 5.26 15.49 -4.25
N GLY A 41 5.47 15.32 -5.56
CA GLY A 41 4.42 15.23 -6.56
C GLY A 41 4.24 13.80 -7.05
N GLU A 42 3.05 13.22 -6.84
CA GLU A 42 2.78 11.81 -7.12
C GLU A 42 1.58 11.61 -8.05
N PRO A 43 1.72 10.79 -9.11
CA PRO A 43 0.59 10.43 -9.95
C PRO A 43 -0.28 9.35 -9.28
N LEU A 44 -1.59 9.51 -9.40
CA LEU A 44 -2.60 8.50 -9.10
C LEU A 44 -3.42 8.21 -10.35
N TRP A 45 -3.64 6.92 -10.61
CA TRP A 45 -4.49 6.48 -11.69
C TRP A 45 -5.49 5.43 -11.19
N SER A 46 -6.77 5.67 -11.46
CA SER A 46 -7.87 4.78 -11.10
C SER A 46 -8.78 4.57 -12.30
N ARG A 47 -9.10 3.31 -12.63
CA ARG A 47 -9.93 2.98 -13.78
C ARG A 47 -10.76 1.73 -13.51
N LYS A 48 -12.04 1.76 -13.90
CA LYS A 48 -12.94 0.59 -13.90
C LYS A 48 -13.01 -0.10 -15.27
N VAL A 49 -12.68 0.62 -16.34
CA VAL A 49 -12.75 0.12 -17.72
C VAL A 49 -11.37 -0.38 -18.17
N THR A 50 -10.86 -1.44 -17.55
CA THR A 50 -9.61 -2.09 -17.98
C THR A 50 -9.91 -3.52 -18.40
N LEU A 51 -9.69 -3.83 -19.68
CA LEU A 51 -9.86 -5.18 -20.20
C LEU A 51 -8.83 -6.12 -19.55
N ARG A 52 -9.28 -7.28 -19.07
CA ARG A 52 -8.42 -8.33 -18.45
C ARG A 52 -7.63 -7.87 -17.21
N ASN A 53 -8.14 -6.90 -16.47
CA ASN A 53 -7.62 -6.55 -15.15
C ASN A 53 -8.72 -6.84 -14.11
N SER A 54 -8.55 -7.90 -13.32
CA SER A 54 -9.48 -8.34 -12.28
C SER A 54 -9.43 -7.40 -11.08
N THR A 55 -8.23 -7.19 -10.53
CA THR A 55 -7.91 -6.15 -9.56
C THR A 55 -6.46 -5.72 -9.79
N GLY A 56 -6.18 -4.41 -9.72
CA GLY A 56 -4.92 -3.85 -10.22
C GLY A 56 -4.22 -2.90 -9.26
N VAL A 57 -4.55 -3.00 -7.96
CA VAL A 57 -4.02 -2.09 -6.94
C VAL A 57 -2.53 -2.30 -6.77
N ARG A 58 -1.79 -1.21 -6.97
CA ARG A 58 -0.33 -1.16 -6.93
C ARG A 58 0.09 0.11 -6.21
N LEU A 59 1.11 -0.01 -5.37
CA LEU A 59 1.79 1.11 -4.75
C LEU A 59 3.28 1.03 -5.08
N ARG A 60 3.84 2.18 -5.44
CA ARG A 60 5.27 2.38 -5.63
C ARG A 60 5.67 3.56 -4.77
N VAL A 61 6.77 3.43 -4.05
CA VAL A 61 7.33 4.49 -3.22
C VAL A 61 8.80 4.61 -3.59
N VAL A 62 9.20 5.81 -4.00
CA VAL A 62 10.59 6.16 -4.25
C VAL A 62 11.02 7.09 -3.13
N GLY A 63 12.09 6.74 -2.42
CA GLY A 63 12.71 7.60 -1.42
C GLY A 63 14.19 7.78 -1.68
N GLU A 64 14.87 8.43 -0.75
CA GLU A 64 16.31 8.71 -0.84
C GLU A 64 17.16 7.43 -0.72
N THR A 65 16.67 6.44 0.03
CA THR A 65 17.40 5.21 0.35
C THR A 65 17.12 4.08 -0.62
N GLY A 66 16.07 4.19 -1.45
CA GLY A 66 15.67 3.15 -2.38
C GLY A 66 14.22 3.26 -2.85
N PHE A 67 13.75 2.14 -3.38
CA PHE A 67 12.44 1.99 -3.99
C PHE A 67 11.71 0.78 -3.41
N ASP A 68 10.45 0.97 -3.06
CA ASP A 68 9.54 -0.09 -2.64
C ASP A 68 8.37 -0.21 -3.61
N GLN A 69 7.99 -1.45 -3.94
CA GLN A 69 6.83 -1.72 -4.76
C GLN A 69 6.02 -2.90 -4.24
N GLN A 70 4.73 -2.63 -4.05
CA GLN A 70 3.76 -3.61 -3.56
C GLN A 70 2.60 -3.74 -4.56
N PHE A 71 2.20 -4.97 -4.79
CA PHE A 71 1.02 -5.33 -5.58
C PHE A 71 0.02 -6.00 -4.65
N GLN A 72 -1.27 -5.78 -4.87
CA GLN A 72 -2.29 -6.60 -4.22
C GLN A 72 -2.41 -7.99 -4.86
N GLU A 73 -1.99 -8.14 -6.12
CA GLU A 73 -1.90 -9.44 -6.83
C GLU A 73 -0.49 -9.55 -7.44
N PRO A 74 0.47 -10.25 -6.81
CA PRO A 74 0.34 -11.07 -5.58
C PRO A 74 0.48 -10.25 -4.26
N PRO A 75 -0.33 -10.53 -3.22
CA PRO A 75 -0.38 -9.71 -1.99
C PRO A 75 0.76 -9.98 -1.00
N ASN A 76 1.45 -11.11 -1.13
CA ASN A 76 2.43 -11.60 -0.16
C ASN A 76 3.87 -11.20 -0.49
N GLU A 77 4.05 -10.35 -1.51
CA GLU A 77 5.35 -9.98 -2.05
C GLU A 77 5.54 -8.46 -1.99
N LEU A 78 6.70 -8.06 -1.48
CA LEU A 78 7.19 -6.69 -1.51
C LEU A 78 8.53 -6.69 -2.26
N ILE A 79 8.63 -5.87 -3.29
CA ILE A 79 9.90 -5.64 -4.01
C ILE A 79 10.57 -4.43 -3.36
N TYR A 80 11.79 -4.62 -2.85
CA TYR A 80 12.62 -3.54 -2.31
C TYR A 80 13.91 -3.45 -3.10
N VAL A 81 14.27 -2.24 -3.55
CA VAL A 81 15.51 -1.97 -4.27
C VAL A 81 16.27 -0.86 -3.55
N PRO A 82 17.34 -1.16 -2.78
CA PRO A 82 18.17 -0.13 -2.15
C PRO A 82 18.98 0.62 -3.21
N ILE A 83 19.26 1.91 -2.98
CA ILE A 83 20.00 2.76 -3.93
C ILE A 83 21.40 2.23 -4.26
N SER A 84 22.06 1.58 -3.29
CA SER A 84 23.43 1.08 -3.40
C SER A 84 23.53 -0.42 -3.72
N GLY A 85 22.41 -1.10 -3.99
CA GLY A 85 22.40 -2.56 -4.01
C GLY A 85 21.47 -3.20 -5.03
N ARG A 86 21.32 -4.52 -4.92
CA ARG A 86 20.44 -5.32 -5.78
C ARG A 86 19.02 -5.37 -5.22
N GLY A 87 18.05 -5.42 -6.13
CA GLY A 87 16.66 -5.63 -5.78
C GLY A 87 16.44 -6.95 -5.04
N GLN A 88 15.53 -6.92 -4.08
CA GLN A 88 15.18 -8.01 -3.19
C GLN A 88 13.68 -8.24 -3.26
N LEU A 89 13.29 -9.52 -3.23
CA LEU A 89 11.89 -9.93 -3.09
C LEU A 89 11.67 -10.38 -1.66
N ILE A 90 10.95 -9.57 -0.89
CA ILE A 90 10.60 -9.84 0.49
C ILE A 90 9.24 -10.56 0.49
N LYS A 91 9.20 -11.78 1.02
CA LYS A 91 7.97 -12.57 1.14
C LYS A 91 7.40 -12.46 2.55
N ARG A 92 6.08 -12.42 2.66
CA ARG A 92 5.38 -12.47 3.96
C ARG A 92 5.75 -13.73 4.75
N GLY A 93 5.89 -13.57 6.07
CA GLY A 93 6.12 -14.68 7.01
C GLY A 93 7.54 -15.24 7.03
N VAL A 94 8.52 -14.55 6.43
CA VAL A 94 9.95 -14.84 6.64
C VAL A 94 10.44 -14.22 7.94
N ALA A 95 11.55 -14.72 8.49
CA ALA A 95 12.07 -14.27 9.79
C ALA A 95 12.58 -12.81 9.78
N ASP A 96 13.13 -12.35 8.65
CA ASP A 96 13.68 -10.99 8.48
C ASP A 96 12.62 -9.98 8.04
N VAL A 97 11.55 -9.84 8.81
CA VAL A 97 10.57 -8.75 8.64
C VAL A 97 10.36 -8.02 9.96
N LEU A 98 9.90 -6.76 9.86
CA LEU A 98 9.56 -5.95 11.02
C LEU A 98 8.57 -6.67 11.94
N GLU A 99 8.70 -6.44 13.25
CA GLU A 99 7.85 -7.10 14.26
C GLU A 99 6.36 -6.86 13.99
N ASP A 100 5.98 -5.63 13.62
CA ASP A 100 4.60 -5.30 13.28
C ASP A 100 4.06 -6.12 12.09
N ALA A 101 4.88 -6.33 11.05
CA ALA A 101 4.51 -7.17 9.91
C ALA A 101 4.36 -8.64 10.31
N ARG A 102 5.21 -9.12 11.23
CA ARG A 102 5.15 -10.48 11.77
C ARG A 102 3.89 -10.70 12.61
N LEU A 103 3.51 -9.74 13.45
CA LEU A 103 2.33 -9.81 14.32
C LEU A 103 0.99 -9.81 13.53
N GLN A 104 1.01 -9.29 12.31
CA GLN A 104 -0.15 -9.29 11.40
C GLN A 104 -0.17 -10.51 10.47
N SER A 105 0.82 -11.39 10.56
CA SER A 105 0.89 -12.63 9.78
C SER A 105 0.40 -13.79 10.65
N TRP A 106 -0.78 -14.33 10.36
CA TRP A 106 -1.36 -15.42 11.16
C TRP A 106 -0.95 -16.82 10.66
N LYS A 107 -0.36 -16.93 9.47
CA LYS A 107 0.00 -18.22 8.85
C LYS A 107 1.41 -18.25 8.26
N LEU A 108 1.93 -19.47 8.16
CA LEU A 108 3.22 -19.83 7.54
C LEU A 108 3.33 -19.28 6.11
N SER A 109 4.56 -18.92 5.73
CA SER A 109 4.94 -18.49 4.39
C SER A 109 4.47 -19.51 3.33
N GLY A 110 3.73 -19.07 2.31
CA GLY A 110 3.27 -19.90 1.19
C GLY A 110 1.75 -20.07 1.04
N ASP A 111 0.93 -19.72 2.04
CA ASP A 111 -0.54 -19.71 1.88
C ASP A 111 -0.96 -18.52 0.97
N LEU A 112 -1.67 -18.80 -0.12
CA LEU A 112 -2.13 -17.82 -1.14
C LEU A 112 -3.24 -16.87 -0.63
N LYS A 113 -3.44 -16.82 0.69
CA LYS A 113 -4.44 -15.96 1.33
C LYS A 113 -3.83 -14.60 1.63
N GLY A 114 -4.51 -13.55 1.16
CA GLY A 114 -4.10 -12.16 1.39
C GLY A 114 -5.28 -11.24 1.65
N TYR A 115 -6.29 -11.23 0.77
CA TYR A 115 -7.41 -10.30 0.87
C TYR A 115 -8.25 -10.48 2.15
N LEU A 116 -8.79 -11.68 2.38
CA LEU A 116 -9.62 -11.94 3.58
C LEU A 116 -8.82 -11.79 4.88
N GLU A 117 -7.55 -12.19 4.89
CA GLU A 117 -6.66 -12.03 6.06
C GLU A 117 -6.41 -10.55 6.37
N ALA A 118 -6.24 -9.70 5.35
CA ALA A 118 -6.13 -8.25 5.52
C ALA A 118 -7.40 -7.66 6.16
N PHE A 119 -8.59 -8.11 5.75
CA PHE A 119 -9.84 -7.71 6.41
C PHE A 119 -9.93 -8.23 7.84
N THR A 120 -9.52 -9.47 8.11
CA THR A 120 -9.47 -9.99 9.49
C THR A 120 -8.56 -9.14 10.38
N ASN A 121 -7.40 -8.72 9.88
CA ASN A 121 -6.51 -7.81 10.62
C ASN A 121 -7.15 -6.43 10.84
N LEU A 122 -7.85 -5.89 9.84
CA LEU A 122 -8.60 -4.64 9.98
C LEU A 122 -9.67 -4.74 11.06
N TYR A 123 -10.54 -5.76 11.00
CA TYR A 123 -11.60 -5.95 12.00
C TYR A 123 -11.04 -6.27 13.39
N GLY A 124 -9.99 -7.08 13.48
CA GLY A 124 -9.30 -7.38 14.74
C GLY A 124 -8.72 -6.14 15.40
N SER A 125 -8.25 -5.17 14.61
CA SER A 125 -7.77 -3.87 15.12
C SER A 125 -8.89 -2.97 15.62
N CYS A 126 -10.07 -3.00 15.00
CA CYS A 126 -11.24 -2.23 15.43
C CYS A 126 -11.95 -2.84 16.66
N GLY A 127 -11.94 -4.18 16.79
CA GLY A 127 -12.76 -4.93 17.75
C GLY A 127 -12.13 -5.22 19.11
N GLY A 128 -10.92 -4.71 19.41
CA GLY A 128 -10.30 -4.91 20.73
C GLY A 128 -10.10 -6.38 21.13
N HIS A 129 -9.68 -7.24 20.19
CA HIS A 129 -9.58 -8.69 20.40
C HIS A 129 -8.70 -9.04 21.63
N PRO A 130 -9.20 -9.82 22.61
CA PRO A 130 -8.42 -10.23 23.79
C PRO A 130 -7.28 -11.16 23.36
N GLY A 131 -6.04 -10.66 23.42
CA GLY A 131 -4.85 -11.26 22.81
C GLY A 131 -4.06 -10.26 21.94
N LYS A 132 -4.70 -9.17 21.50
CA LYS A 132 -4.08 -7.98 20.88
C LYS A 132 -4.50 -6.69 21.58
N THR A 133 -4.94 -6.79 22.84
CA THR A 133 -5.42 -5.69 23.67
C THR A 133 -4.26 -4.81 24.15
N GLY A 134 -4.32 -3.52 23.78
CA GLY A 134 -3.50 -2.48 24.42
C GLY A 134 -2.53 -1.72 23.51
N ARG A 135 -2.57 -1.89 22.19
CA ARG A 135 -1.79 -1.01 21.30
C ARG A 135 -2.74 -0.10 20.54
N SER A 136 -2.63 1.21 20.82
CA SER A 136 -3.04 2.23 19.88
C SER A 136 -2.53 1.86 18.50
N TRP A 137 -3.30 2.18 17.46
CA TRP A 137 -2.75 2.27 16.12
C TRP A 137 -1.39 2.98 16.23
N PRO A 138 -0.27 2.39 15.81
CA PRO A 138 1.00 3.06 15.96
C PRO A 138 0.92 4.32 15.08
N GLY A 139 0.67 5.46 15.71
CA GLY A 139 0.80 6.74 15.07
C GLY A 139 2.21 6.79 14.51
N GLY A 140 2.33 6.81 13.19
CA GLY A 140 3.60 6.96 12.48
C GLY A 140 4.59 5.79 12.55
N GLY A 141 4.20 4.60 13.03
CA GLY A 141 5.07 3.43 13.02
C GLY A 141 5.17 2.81 11.63
N LYS A 142 6.28 3.06 10.92
CA LYS A 142 6.53 2.59 9.55
C LYS A 142 6.45 1.05 9.49
N THR A 143 5.38 0.51 8.90
CA THR A 143 5.22 -0.94 8.61
C THR A 143 5.98 -1.37 7.35
N TYR A 144 6.61 -0.40 6.68
CA TYR A 144 7.43 -0.56 5.48
C TYR A 144 8.90 -0.28 5.83
N PRO A 145 9.87 -0.76 5.02
CA PRO A 145 11.24 -0.27 5.12
C PRO A 145 11.21 1.25 5.19
N SER A 146 11.95 1.84 6.14
CA SER A 146 11.91 3.28 6.33
C SER A 146 12.61 3.97 5.16
N LEU A 147 11.88 4.19 4.06
CA LEU A 147 12.26 5.16 3.05
C LEU A 147 12.11 6.53 3.72
N THR A 148 13.22 7.24 3.84
CA THR A 148 13.22 8.66 4.16
C THR A 148 13.00 9.39 2.84
N MET A 149 12.05 10.32 2.84
CA MET A 149 11.80 11.24 1.73
C MET A 149 12.40 12.58 2.12
N ALA A 150 13.05 13.23 1.15
CA ALA A 150 13.61 14.58 1.28
C ALA A 150 12.52 15.62 1.54
#